data_AF-K2EWZ8-F1
#
_entry.id   AF-K2EWZ8-F1
#
_cell.length_a   1.000
_cell.length_b   1.000
_cell.length_c   1.000
_cell.angle_alpha   90.00
_cell.angle_beta   90.00
_cell.angle_gamma   90.00
#
_symmetry.space_group_name_H-M   'P 1'
#
loop_
_entity.id
_entity.type
_entity.pdbx_description
1 polymer ?
#
loop_
_entity_poly.entity_id
_entity_poly.type
_entity_poly.pdbx_seq_one_letter_code
_entity_poly.pdbx_strand_id
1 'polypeptide(L)'
;MKKIILIIILVFSPLLVKADIEKSPNEILNEIQSSQNVTKIENIDCAEVTDSQFEELGDAYMEVIHPGENHELMDQMMGGEDSDSLKAMHTLMGKNYLNCDNRTSGTYGMMGSNMMGGMMGSAGSMMSMMSGWNNSIGKGGANTMMGNLGWGTGFSFLGWLFMILFWGLIILGIIALIRSLAKSGQIKEKTPLDILKDRYAKGEIDQNEYETKKKEL
;
A
#
# COMPACT_ATOMS: atom_id res chain seq x y z
N MET A 1 1.22 -29.24 14.82
CA MET A 1 0.40 -28.02 14.98
C MET A 1 1.24 -26.77 15.25
N LYS A 2 2.06 -26.72 16.33
CA LYS A 2 2.90 -25.54 16.65
C LYS A 2 3.85 -25.08 15.52
N LYS A 3 4.48 -26.02 14.80
CA LYS A 3 5.38 -25.72 13.67
C LYS A 3 4.65 -25.15 12.43
N ILE A 4 3.37 -25.47 12.26
CA ILE A 4 2.55 -25.01 11.12
C ILE A 4 2.11 -23.56 11.36
N ILE A 5 1.74 -23.22 12.60
CA ILE A 5 1.41 -21.85 13.00
C ILE A 5 2.63 -20.93 12.85
N LEU A 6 3.83 -21.41 13.24
CA LEU A 6 5.08 -20.65 13.09
C LEU A 6 5.44 -20.36 11.62
N ILE A 7 5.21 -21.30 10.71
CA ILE A 7 5.49 -21.11 9.28
C ILE A 7 4.48 -20.15 8.65
N ILE A 8 3.19 -20.23 9.03
CA ILE A 8 2.17 -19.29 8.54
C ILE A 8 2.51 -17.87 8.99
N ILE A 9 2.89 -17.68 10.26
CA ILE A 9 3.30 -16.37 10.77
C ILE A 9 4.54 -15.88 10.04
N LEU A 10 5.60 -16.69 9.88
CA LEU A 10 6.82 -16.28 9.17
C LEU A 10 6.60 -15.94 7.69
N VAL A 11 5.65 -16.60 7.02
CA VAL A 11 5.34 -16.39 5.60
C VAL A 11 4.37 -15.21 5.39
N PHE A 12 3.47 -14.92 6.34
CA PHE A 12 2.58 -13.75 6.32
C PHE A 12 3.15 -12.52 7.01
N SER A 13 4.18 -12.65 7.86
CA SER A 13 4.87 -11.55 8.52
C SER A 13 5.45 -10.49 7.56
N PRO A 14 6.03 -10.83 6.40
CA PRO A 14 6.50 -9.79 5.48
C PRO A 14 5.36 -9.01 4.80
N LEU A 15 4.09 -9.43 4.95
CA LEU A 15 2.94 -8.73 4.38
C LEU A 15 2.36 -7.65 5.33
N LEU A 16 2.83 -7.57 6.58
CA LEU A 16 2.23 -6.73 7.62
C LEU A 16 3.02 -5.46 7.96
N VAL A 17 4.20 -5.24 7.37
CA VAL A 17 5.03 -4.08 7.72
C VAL A 17 5.68 -3.47 6.48
N LYS A 18 4.88 -2.71 5.74
CA LYS A 18 5.30 -1.54 4.97
C LYS A 18 4.12 -0.57 5.01
N ALA A 19 3.91 0.00 6.18
CA ALA A 19 3.19 1.25 6.31
C ALA A 19 4.29 2.24 6.65
N ASP A 20 4.78 2.97 5.65
CA ASP A 20 5.47 4.22 5.91
C ASP A 20 4.43 5.08 6.64
N ILE A 21 4.70 5.38 7.91
CA ILE A 21 3.76 6.07 8.80
C ILE A 21 3.84 7.54 8.41
N GLU A 22 3.15 7.90 7.34
CA GLU A 22 2.94 9.29 6.97
C GLU A 22 1.91 9.88 7.94
N LYS A 23 2.22 11.05 8.49
CA LYS A 23 1.37 11.68 9.52
C LYS A 23 0.01 11.99 8.90
N SER A 24 -1.07 11.58 9.56
CA SER A 24 -2.41 11.94 9.09
C SER A 24 -2.66 13.45 9.25
N PRO A 25 -3.54 14.07 8.44
CA PRO A 25 -3.88 15.49 8.60
C PRO A 25 -4.29 15.85 10.04
N ASN A 26 -5.02 14.96 10.71
CA ASN A 26 -5.46 15.15 12.09
C ASN A 26 -4.30 15.19 13.09
N GLU A 27 -3.24 14.43 12.85
CA GLU A 27 -2.05 14.41 13.71
C GLU A 27 -1.30 15.73 13.62
N ILE A 28 -1.16 16.26 12.41
CA ILE A 28 -0.53 17.56 12.15
C ILE A 28 -1.39 18.70 12.73
N LEU A 29 -2.72 18.62 12.61
CA LEU A 29 -3.62 19.58 13.27
C LEU A 29 -3.46 19.57 14.79
N ASN A 30 -3.31 18.40 15.42
CA ASN A 30 -3.08 18.30 16.86
C ASN A 30 -1.72 18.90 17.26
N GLU A 31 -0.69 18.76 16.41
CA GLU A 31 0.62 19.38 16.61
C GLU A 31 0.53 20.91 16.53
N ILE A 32 -0.14 21.45 15.51
CA ILE A 32 -0.40 22.90 15.36
C ILE A 32 -1.19 23.42 16.57
N GLN A 33 -2.25 22.74 16.97
CA GLN A 33 -3.05 23.09 18.15
C GLN A 33 -2.23 23.13 19.44
N SER A 34 -1.38 22.11 19.64
CA SER A 34 -0.51 22.00 20.81
C SER A 34 0.54 23.12 20.83
N SER A 35 1.06 23.52 19.67
CA SER A 35 2.03 24.63 19.57
C SER A 35 1.43 25.98 19.99
N GLN A 36 0.12 26.17 19.79
CA GLN A 36 -0.58 27.42 20.09
C GLN A 36 -1.42 27.35 21.39
N ASN A 37 -1.40 26.22 22.11
CA ASN A 37 -2.25 25.95 23.28
C ASN A 37 -3.76 26.16 23.01
N VAL A 38 -4.22 25.82 21.80
CA VAL A 38 -5.63 25.94 21.40
C VAL A 38 -6.29 24.56 21.35
N THR A 39 -7.58 24.50 21.68
CA THR A 39 -8.34 23.23 21.77
C THR A 39 -9.29 22.99 20.59
N LYS A 40 -9.43 23.97 19.69
CA LYS A 40 -10.30 23.91 18.52
C LYS A 40 -9.54 24.42 17.30
N ILE A 41 -9.78 23.80 16.15
CA ILE A 41 -9.23 24.20 14.85
C ILE A 41 -9.62 25.65 14.50
N GLU A 42 -10.85 26.04 14.83
CA GLU A 42 -11.39 27.39 14.61
C GLU A 42 -10.64 28.50 15.37
N ASN A 43 -9.88 28.14 16.41
CA ASN A 43 -9.14 29.09 17.25
C ASN A 43 -7.65 29.16 16.88
N ILE A 44 -7.22 28.46 15.83
CA ILE A 44 -5.83 28.49 15.37
C ILE A 44 -5.53 29.90 14.84
N ASP A 45 -4.47 30.51 15.36
CA ASP A 45 -3.92 31.75 14.84
C ASP A 45 -3.00 31.44 13.66
N CYS A 46 -3.46 31.81 12.47
CA CYS A 46 -2.75 31.61 11.22
C CYS A 46 -1.43 32.39 11.13
N ALA A 47 -1.23 33.43 11.94
CA ALA A 47 0.02 34.18 12.00
C ALA A 47 1.14 33.38 12.69
N GLU A 48 0.76 32.45 13.57
CA GLU A 48 1.69 31.62 14.35
C GLU A 48 1.93 30.25 13.69
N VAL A 49 1.22 29.92 12.60
CA VAL A 49 1.48 28.70 11.82
C VAL A 49 2.59 28.95 10.82
N THR A 50 3.63 28.11 10.85
CA THR A 50 4.77 28.20 9.95
C THR A 50 4.46 27.64 8.56
N ASP A 51 5.19 28.08 7.53
CA ASP A 51 5.03 27.55 6.17
C ASP A 51 5.31 26.04 6.09
N SER A 52 6.23 25.52 6.93
CA SER A 52 6.51 24.07 7.06
C SER A 52 5.30 23.31 7.61
N GLN A 53 4.60 23.85 8.61
CA GLN A 53 3.39 23.22 9.13
C GLN A 53 2.25 23.24 8.11
N PHE A 54 2.15 24.29 7.30
CA PHE A 54 1.20 24.33 6.19
C PHE A 54 1.58 23.36 5.07
N GLU A 55 2.86 23.22 4.75
CA GLU A 55 3.38 22.24 3.79
C GLU A 55 3.04 20.82 4.23
N GLU A 56 3.44 20.43 5.45
CA GLU A 56 3.13 19.10 6.03
C GLU A 56 1.62 18.84 6.06
N LEU A 57 0.80 19.82 6.45
CA LEU A 57 -0.65 19.67 6.48
C LEU A 57 -1.25 19.49 5.08
N GLY A 58 -0.74 20.21 4.09
CA GLY A 58 -1.20 20.11 2.71
C GLY A 58 -0.80 18.81 2.05
N ASP A 59 0.43 18.36 2.29
CA ASP A 59 0.97 17.06 1.87
C ASP A 59 0.11 15.90 2.41
N ALA A 60 -0.11 15.87 3.72
CA ALA A 60 -0.99 14.88 4.35
C ALA A 60 -2.43 14.94 3.83
N TYR A 61 -2.93 16.12 3.46
CA TYR A 61 -4.26 16.27 2.88
C TYR A 61 -4.33 15.74 1.45
N MET A 62 -3.28 15.95 0.66
CA MET A 62 -3.16 15.42 -0.70
C MET A 62 -3.08 13.90 -0.70
N GLU A 63 -2.38 13.30 0.25
CA GLU A 63 -2.35 11.84 0.44
C GLU A 63 -3.74 11.26 0.72
N VAL A 64 -4.59 11.96 1.48
CA VAL A 64 -5.98 11.52 1.72
C VAL A 64 -6.82 11.56 0.44
N ILE A 65 -6.57 12.53 -0.45
CA ILE A 65 -7.31 12.68 -1.72
C ILE A 65 -6.80 11.69 -2.78
N HIS A 66 -5.48 11.49 -2.84
CA HIS A 66 -4.80 10.72 -3.87
C HIS A 66 -3.80 9.72 -3.27
N PRO A 67 -4.26 8.70 -2.54
CA PRO A 67 -3.37 7.85 -1.77
C PRO A 67 -2.37 7.05 -2.63
N GLY A 68 -1.17 6.85 -2.08
CA GLY A 68 -0.12 5.99 -2.61
C GLY A 68 0.53 6.51 -3.90
N GLU A 69 0.78 5.61 -4.86
CA GLU A 69 1.55 5.92 -6.09
C GLU A 69 0.99 7.09 -6.92
N ASN A 70 -0.28 7.48 -6.73
CA ASN A 70 -0.88 8.61 -7.44
C ASN A 70 -0.38 9.96 -6.92
N HIS A 71 -0.13 10.08 -5.62
CA HIS A 71 0.46 11.27 -5.02
C HIS A 71 1.89 11.44 -5.51
N GLU A 72 2.72 10.39 -5.38
CA GLU A 72 4.11 10.39 -5.85
C GLU A 72 4.24 10.75 -7.34
N LEU A 73 3.34 10.24 -8.18
CA LEU A 73 3.33 10.57 -9.60
C LEU A 73 2.97 12.05 -9.85
N MET A 74 2.01 12.58 -9.09
CA MET A 74 1.63 14.00 -9.19
C MET A 74 2.79 14.89 -8.75
N ASP A 75 3.48 14.51 -7.69
CA ASP A 75 4.64 15.23 -7.15
C ASP A 75 5.77 15.26 -8.16
N GLN A 76 6.06 14.13 -8.77
CA GLN A 76 7.03 14.03 -9.85
C GLN A 76 6.66 14.90 -11.06
N MET A 77 5.37 14.97 -11.41
CA MET A 77 4.90 15.85 -12.49
C MET A 77 5.00 17.35 -12.12
N MET A 78 4.93 17.69 -10.83
CA MET A 78 4.93 19.06 -10.30
C MET A 78 6.33 19.60 -9.96
N GLY A 79 7.38 18.83 -10.26
CA GLY A 79 8.78 19.22 -10.07
C GLY A 79 9.61 18.23 -9.25
N GLY A 80 8.96 17.23 -8.65
CA GLY A 80 9.56 16.22 -7.79
C GLY A 80 9.67 16.66 -6.33
N GLU A 81 9.99 15.67 -5.50
CA GLU A 81 10.39 15.81 -4.10
C GLU A 81 11.31 17.03 -3.92
N ASP A 82 11.03 17.85 -2.92
CA ASP A 82 11.75 19.08 -2.57
C ASP A 82 11.68 20.27 -3.53
N SER A 83 10.94 20.19 -4.65
CA SER A 83 10.84 21.32 -5.58
C SER A 83 10.05 22.50 -5.00
N ASP A 84 10.51 23.73 -5.28
CA ASP A 84 9.84 24.96 -4.81
C ASP A 84 8.37 25.05 -5.26
N SER A 85 8.06 24.49 -6.43
CA SER A 85 6.70 24.43 -6.98
C SER A 85 5.80 23.46 -6.22
N LEU A 86 6.33 22.31 -5.80
CA LEU A 86 5.60 21.33 -5.01
C LEU A 86 5.37 21.85 -3.59
N LYS A 87 6.41 22.40 -2.95
CA LYS A 87 6.32 23.03 -1.62
C LYS A 87 5.26 24.12 -1.60
N ALA A 88 5.27 25.02 -2.58
CA ALA A 88 4.27 26.08 -2.67
C ALA A 88 2.83 25.55 -2.82
N MET A 89 2.65 24.43 -3.55
CA MET A 89 1.33 23.80 -3.69
C MET A 89 0.86 23.18 -2.37
N HIS A 90 1.72 22.40 -1.70
CA HIS A 90 1.38 21.77 -0.42
C HIS A 90 1.10 22.85 0.63
N THR A 91 1.95 23.87 0.75
CA THR A 91 1.70 25.03 1.62
C THR A 91 0.36 25.71 1.32
N LEU A 92 0.00 25.90 0.05
CA LEU A 92 -1.29 26.51 -0.33
C LEU A 92 -2.47 25.63 0.07
N MET A 93 -2.37 24.31 -0.14
CA MET A 93 -3.41 23.36 0.26
C MET A 93 -3.61 23.35 1.77
N GLY A 94 -2.53 23.37 2.57
CA GLY A 94 -2.62 23.48 4.03
C GLY A 94 -3.24 24.80 4.50
N LYS A 95 -2.90 25.92 3.86
CA LYS A 95 -3.52 27.24 4.15
C LYS A 95 -5.02 27.24 3.87
N ASN A 96 -5.44 26.62 2.76
CA ASN A 96 -6.85 26.46 2.43
C ASN A 96 -7.56 25.52 3.42
N TYR A 97 -6.90 24.45 3.86
CA TYR A 97 -7.45 23.49 4.82
C TYR A 97 -7.80 24.16 6.16
N LEU A 98 -6.92 25.01 6.69
CA LEU A 98 -7.15 25.76 7.92
C LEU A 98 -7.98 27.04 7.72
N ASN A 99 -8.37 27.34 6.47
CA ASN A 99 -8.96 28.63 6.09
C ASN A 99 -8.09 29.81 6.57
N CYS A 100 -6.78 29.61 6.58
CA CYS A 100 -5.78 30.57 7.03
C CYS A 100 -5.35 31.56 5.95
N ASP A 101 -5.87 31.40 4.74
CA ASP A 101 -5.72 32.40 3.72
C ASP A 101 -6.71 33.56 3.96
N ASN A 102 -6.23 34.62 4.60
CA ASN A 102 -6.95 35.88 4.74
C ASN A 102 -6.77 36.80 3.51
N ARG A 103 -6.41 36.23 2.34
CA ARG A 103 -6.77 36.81 1.03
C ARG A 103 -8.17 36.38 0.57
N THR A 104 -8.87 35.59 1.38
CA THR A 104 -10.18 34.99 1.06
C THR A 104 -11.25 35.23 2.12
N SER A 105 -11.18 36.34 2.87
CA SER A 105 -12.37 36.91 3.49
C SER A 105 -13.17 37.68 2.44
N GLY A 106 -13.83 36.91 1.58
CA GLY A 106 -14.62 37.40 0.46
C GLY A 106 -14.10 36.81 -0.85
N THR A 107 -15.04 36.44 -1.71
CA THR A 107 -14.85 36.15 -3.13
C THR A 107 -14.60 34.67 -3.49
N TYR A 108 -15.71 33.94 -3.68
CA TYR A 108 -15.90 33.18 -4.93
C TYR A 108 -15.85 34.15 -6.14
N GLY A 109 -14.68 34.71 -6.41
CA GLY A 109 -14.45 35.66 -7.49
C GLY A 109 -13.08 36.28 -7.37
N MET A 110 -12.59 36.83 -8.48
CA MET A 110 -11.26 37.43 -8.55
C MET A 110 -10.12 36.43 -8.26
N MET A 111 -9.97 35.46 -9.17
CA MET A 111 -8.63 35.14 -9.68
C MET A 111 -7.89 36.47 -9.87
N GLY A 112 -6.91 36.71 -9.00
CA GLY A 112 -6.35 38.03 -8.77
C GLY A 112 -5.94 38.71 -10.06
N SER A 113 -6.39 39.95 -10.23
CA SER A 113 -6.09 40.85 -11.34
C SER A 113 -4.59 41.14 -11.54
N ASN A 114 -3.72 40.57 -10.69
CA ASN A 114 -2.27 40.65 -10.79
C ASN A 114 -1.64 39.42 -11.47
N MET A 115 -2.37 38.32 -11.65
CA MET A 115 -1.92 37.17 -12.46
C MET A 115 -2.10 37.43 -13.96
N MET A 116 -3.01 38.33 -14.34
CA MET A 116 -3.23 38.74 -15.74
C MET A 116 -2.13 39.67 -16.29
N GLY A 117 -1.38 40.37 -15.42
CA GLY A 117 -0.20 41.15 -15.81
C GLY A 117 1.03 40.28 -16.08
N GLY A 118 1.22 39.22 -15.28
CA GLY A 118 2.27 38.21 -15.52
C GLY A 118 1.95 37.26 -16.67
N MET A 119 0.67 36.97 -16.90
CA MET A 119 0.21 36.12 -18.00
C MET A 119 0.30 36.82 -19.36
N MET A 120 0.29 38.15 -19.44
CA MET A 120 0.47 38.86 -20.72
C MET A 120 1.95 38.96 -21.16
N GLY A 121 2.88 38.95 -20.19
CA GLY A 121 4.31 38.76 -20.46
C GLY A 121 4.68 37.31 -20.77
N SER A 122 4.04 36.37 -20.05
CA SER A 122 4.18 34.93 -20.31
C SER A 122 3.46 34.49 -21.60
N ALA A 123 2.40 35.18 -22.04
CA ALA A 123 1.73 34.92 -23.31
C ALA A 123 2.64 35.17 -24.52
N GLY A 124 3.56 36.14 -24.44
CA GLY A 124 4.57 36.38 -25.48
C GLY A 124 5.61 35.26 -25.56
N SER A 125 6.12 34.80 -24.41
CA SER A 125 7.05 33.67 -24.34
C SER A 125 6.38 32.30 -24.60
N MET A 126 5.11 32.15 -24.22
CA MET A 126 4.28 30.97 -24.47
C MET A 126 3.85 30.90 -25.94
N MET A 127 3.56 32.02 -26.60
CA MET A 127 3.29 32.07 -28.04
C MET A 127 4.56 31.87 -28.88
N SER A 128 5.73 32.26 -28.37
CA SER A 128 7.04 31.94 -28.96
C SER A 128 7.41 30.45 -28.79
N MET A 129 7.17 29.87 -27.60
CA MET A 129 7.32 28.41 -27.37
C MET A 129 6.31 27.60 -28.20
N MET A 130 5.06 28.04 -28.31
CA MET A 130 4.02 27.36 -29.11
C MET A 130 4.28 27.47 -30.62
N SER A 131 4.88 28.59 -31.08
CA SER A 131 5.33 28.75 -32.47
C SER A 131 6.57 27.89 -32.80
N GLY A 132 7.49 27.70 -31.84
CA GLY A 132 8.62 26.76 -31.95
C GLY A 132 8.21 25.29 -31.89
N TRP A 133 7.14 24.97 -31.18
CA TRP A 133 6.52 23.63 -31.13
C TRP A 133 5.76 23.31 -32.43
N ASN A 134 5.14 24.31 -33.07
CA ASN A 134 4.40 24.14 -34.32
C ASN A 134 5.30 23.82 -35.53
N ASN A 135 6.57 24.26 -35.52
CA ASN A 135 7.54 23.93 -36.58
C ASN A 135 8.45 22.73 -36.27
N SER A 136 8.28 22.08 -35.09
CA SER A 136 8.99 20.83 -34.74
C SER A 136 8.05 19.61 -34.61
N ILE A 137 6.73 19.81 -34.58
CA ILE A 137 5.74 18.70 -34.63
C ILE A 137 5.18 18.45 -36.03
N GLY A 138 5.47 19.32 -37.00
CA GLY A 138 5.09 19.13 -38.39
C GLY A 138 5.79 17.98 -39.13
N LYS A 139 6.91 17.45 -38.61
CA LYS A 139 7.62 16.29 -39.19
C LYS A 139 8.46 15.56 -38.12
N GLY A 140 7.87 14.61 -37.38
CA GLY A 140 8.68 13.61 -36.67
C GLY A 140 8.31 13.21 -35.25
N GLY A 141 7.10 13.51 -34.75
CA GLY A 141 6.72 13.17 -33.36
C GLY A 141 5.44 12.33 -33.19
N ALA A 142 4.78 11.92 -34.27
CA ALA A 142 3.45 11.28 -34.21
C ALA A 142 3.48 9.74 -34.06
N ASN A 143 4.55 9.15 -33.54
CA ASN A 143 4.72 7.69 -33.45
C ASN A 143 5.28 7.14 -32.11
N THR A 144 5.13 7.86 -30.98
CA THR A 144 5.57 7.29 -29.67
C THR A 144 4.59 7.50 -28.51
N MET A 145 3.46 8.19 -28.70
CA MET A 145 2.38 8.26 -27.69
C MET A 145 1.12 7.47 -28.04
N MET A 146 1.23 6.49 -28.94
CA MET A 146 0.21 5.46 -29.18
C MET A 146 0.77 4.07 -28.82
N GLY A 147 1.34 3.95 -27.62
CA GLY A 147 2.08 2.77 -27.15
C GLY A 147 1.55 2.13 -25.87
N ASN A 148 0.35 2.48 -25.39
CA ASN A 148 -0.30 1.72 -24.31
C ASN A 148 -1.84 1.65 -24.38
N LEU A 149 -2.45 2.07 -25.49
CA LEU A 149 -3.90 1.92 -25.75
C LEU A 149 -4.20 0.58 -26.46
N GLY A 150 -3.46 -0.48 -26.11
CA GLY A 150 -3.38 -1.69 -26.93
C GLY A 150 -3.55 -3.03 -26.24
N TRP A 151 -3.42 -3.19 -24.92
CA TRP A 151 -3.43 -4.51 -24.24
C TRP A 151 -4.15 -4.54 -22.87
N GLY A 152 -5.06 -3.60 -22.59
CA GLY A 152 -5.49 -3.30 -21.22
C GLY A 152 -6.96 -3.57 -20.84
N THR A 153 -7.69 -4.44 -21.53
CA THR A 153 -9.10 -4.71 -21.13
C THR A 153 -9.56 -6.15 -21.35
N GLY A 154 -8.99 -6.89 -22.32
CA GLY A 154 -9.30 -8.31 -22.53
C GLY A 154 -8.49 -9.27 -21.65
N PHE A 155 -7.25 -8.91 -21.30
CA PHE A 155 -6.34 -9.75 -20.50
C PHE A 155 -6.49 -9.55 -18.99
N SER A 156 -7.15 -8.50 -18.51
CA SER A 156 -7.33 -8.28 -17.06
C SER A 156 -8.19 -9.36 -16.40
N PHE A 157 -9.24 -9.84 -17.09
CA PHE A 157 -10.07 -10.93 -16.57
C PHE A 157 -9.33 -12.27 -16.57
N LEU A 158 -8.59 -12.58 -17.65
CA LEU A 158 -7.77 -13.79 -17.73
C LEU A 158 -6.62 -13.77 -16.72
N GLY A 159 -5.99 -12.61 -16.48
CA GLY A 159 -4.96 -12.43 -15.46
C GLY A 159 -5.50 -12.64 -14.05
N TRP A 160 -6.67 -12.08 -13.73
CA TRP A 160 -7.34 -12.29 -12.43
C TRP A 160 -7.75 -13.75 -12.23
N LEU A 161 -8.28 -14.40 -13.27
CA LEU A 161 -8.63 -15.82 -13.23
C LEU A 161 -7.39 -16.71 -13.04
N PHE A 162 -6.28 -16.40 -13.72
CA PHE A 162 -5.02 -17.13 -13.58
C PHE A 162 -4.42 -16.93 -12.18
N MET A 163 -4.57 -15.74 -11.60
CA MET A 163 -4.13 -15.45 -10.25
C MET A 163 -4.93 -16.27 -9.22
N ILE A 164 -6.26 -16.30 -9.31
CA ILE A 164 -7.10 -17.14 -8.44
C ILE A 164 -6.78 -18.62 -8.60
N LEU A 165 -6.58 -19.07 -9.85
CA LEU A 165 -6.22 -20.46 -10.13
C LEU A 165 -4.86 -20.82 -9.55
N PHE A 166 -3.86 -19.93 -9.67
CA PHE A 166 -2.53 -20.09 -9.11
C PHE A 166 -2.57 -20.17 -7.57
N TRP A 167 -3.29 -19.27 -6.91
CA TRP A 167 -3.50 -19.32 -5.46
C TRP A 167 -4.27 -20.58 -5.03
N GLY A 168 -5.29 -21.00 -5.78
CA GLY A 168 -6.03 -22.24 -5.53
C GLY A 168 -5.14 -23.49 -5.64
N LEU A 169 -4.24 -23.52 -6.62
CA LEU A 169 -3.29 -24.62 -6.83
C LEU A 169 -2.25 -24.66 -5.69
N ILE A 170 -1.77 -23.50 -5.24
CA ILE A 170 -0.90 -23.40 -4.06
C ILE A 170 -1.59 -23.97 -2.82
N ILE A 171 -2.84 -23.59 -2.55
CA ILE A 171 -3.60 -24.08 -1.40
C ILE A 171 -3.80 -25.60 -1.49
N LEU A 172 -4.18 -26.13 -2.66
CA LEU A 172 -4.32 -27.57 -2.88
C LEU A 172 -2.98 -28.30 -2.70
N GLY A 173 -1.87 -27.71 -3.18
CA GLY A 173 -0.53 -28.22 -2.99
C GLY A 173 -0.17 -28.33 -1.51
N ILE A 174 -0.41 -27.27 -0.73
CA ILE A 174 -0.18 -27.26 0.72
C ILE A 174 -1.05 -28.30 1.42
N ILE A 175 -2.34 -28.40 1.10
CA ILE A 175 -3.24 -29.41 1.70
C ILE A 175 -2.77 -30.83 1.37
N ALA A 176 -2.38 -31.09 0.11
CA ALA A 176 -1.87 -32.39 -0.31
C ALA A 176 -0.56 -32.74 0.40
N LEU A 177 0.33 -31.76 0.58
CA LEU A 177 1.61 -31.92 1.26
C LEU A 177 1.40 -32.17 2.75
N ILE A 178 0.51 -31.42 3.40
CA ILE A 178 0.09 -31.66 4.79
C ILE A 178 -0.56 -33.04 4.93
N ARG A 179 -1.46 -33.43 4.02
CA ARG A 179 -2.13 -34.74 4.05
C ARG A 179 -1.15 -35.89 3.82
N SER A 180 -0.14 -35.70 2.97
CA SER A 180 0.93 -36.67 2.73
C SER A 180 1.83 -36.82 3.97
N LEU A 181 2.26 -35.69 4.55
CA LEU A 181 3.04 -35.69 5.79
C LEU A 181 2.25 -36.26 6.97
N ALA A 182 0.95 -35.94 7.08
CA ALA A 182 0.06 -36.48 8.10
C ALA A 182 -0.23 -37.99 7.90
N LYS A 183 -0.30 -38.47 6.66
CA LYS A 183 -0.35 -39.92 6.36
C LYS A 183 0.98 -40.61 6.71
N SER A 184 2.12 -39.97 6.51
CA SER A 184 3.43 -40.49 6.94
C SER A 184 3.60 -40.48 8.47
N GLY A 185 2.84 -39.61 9.15
CA GLY A 185 2.78 -39.49 10.61
C GLY A 185 1.69 -40.32 11.27
N GLN A 186 0.93 -41.14 10.52
CA GLN A 186 0.20 -42.24 11.14
C GLN A 186 1.24 -43.29 11.57
N ILE A 187 1.81 -43.06 12.74
CA ILE A 187 2.17 -44.15 13.64
C ILE A 187 0.89 -45.00 13.67
N LYS A 188 0.88 -46.12 12.93
CA LYS A 188 -0.11 -47.17 13.17
C LYS A 188 -0.04 -47.38 14.66
N GLU A 189 -1.07 -46.97 15.40
CA GLU A 189 -1.19 -47.33 16.80
C GLU A 189 -1.13 -48.85 16.80
N LYS A 190 0.04 -49.39 17.20
CA LYS A 190 0.22 -50.82 17.31
C LYS A 190 -0.77 -51.22 18.38
N THR A 191 -1.79 -51.98 17.97
CA THR A 191 -2.75 -52.51 18.93
C THR A 191 -1.98 -53.30 19.99
N PRO A 192 -2.47 -53.41 21.23
CA PRO A 192 -1.81 -54.21 22.26
C PRO A 192 -1.45 -55.64 21.78
N LEU A 193 -2.26 -56.20 20.88
CA LEU A 193 -1.99 -57.46 20.16
C LEU A 193 -0.77 -57.41 19.24
N ASP A 194 -0.54 -56.32 18.51
CA ASP A 194 0.62 -56.17 17.63
C ASP A 194 1.92 -56.03 18.44
N ILE A 195 1.86 -55.40 19.61
CA ILE A 195 3.00 -55.32 20.54
C ILE A 195 3.32 -56.70 21.12
N LEU A 196 2.30 -57.47 21.50
CA LEU A 196 2.47 -58.85 21.99
C LEU A 196 3.10 -59.77 20.94
N LYS A 197 2.62 -59.70 19.69
CA LYS A 197 3.17 -60.47 18.57
C LYS A 197 4.64 -60.14 18.31
N ASP A 198 5.01 -58.86 18.35
CA ASP A 198 6.38 -58.42 18.12
C ASP A 198 7.35 -58.95 19.19
N ARG A 199 6.94 -58.96 20.46
CA ARG A 199 7.75 -59.51 21.56
C ARG A 199 7.87 -61.03 21.51
N TYR A 200 6.79 -61.72 21.14
CA TYR A 200 6.82 -63.17 20.93
C TYR A 200 7.75 -63.54 19.77
N ALA A 201 7.68 -62.81 18.64
CA ALA A 201 8.56 -63.02 17.49
C ALA A 201 10.04 -62.73 17.80
N LYS A 202 10.32 -61.80 18.71
CA LYS A 202 11.68 -61.52 19.22
C LYS A 202 12.17 -62.53 20.26
N GLY A 203 11.30 -63.44 20.72
CA GLY A 203 11.63 -64.40 21.78
C GLY A 203 11.73 -63.80 23.17
N GLU A 204 11.22 -62.58 23.38
CA GLU A 204 11.23 -61.90 24.67
C GLU A 204 10.17 -62.44 25.64
N ILE A 205 9.15 -63.13 25.12
CA ILE A 205 8.07 -63.77 25.89
C ILE A 205 7.83 -65.20 25.40
N ASP A 206 7.43 -66.07 26.33
CA ASP A 206 7.07 -67.46 26.08
C ASP A 206 5.65 -67.59 25.45
N GLN A 207 5.38 -68.72 24.79
CA GLN A 207 4.10 -69.06 24.20
C GLN A 207 2.95 -69.04 25.23
N ASN A 208 3.16 -69.50 26.46
CA ASN A 208 2.10 -69.46 27.49
C ASN A 208 1.81 -68.03 27.95
N GLU A 209 2.84 -67.19 28.05
CA GLU A 209 2.69 -65.78 28.40
C GLU A 209 1.97 -65.00 27.30
N TYR A 210 2.27 -65.30 26.03
CA TYR A 210 1.57 -64.73 24.87
C TYR A 210 0.08 -65.10 24.86
N GLU A 211 -0.26 -66.38 25.03
CA GLU A 211 -1.66 -66.83 24.99
C GLU A 211 -2.50 -66.35 26.18
N THR A 212 -1.90 -66.18 27.36
CA THR A 212 -2.60 -65.60 28.53
C THR A 212 -2.96 -64.14 28.26
N LYS A 213 -1.98 -63.31 27.86
CA LYS A 213 -2.21 -61.87 27.62
C LYS A 213 -3.07 -61.59 26.39
N LYS A 214 -3.07 -62.49 25.40
CA LYS A 214 -3.96 -62.44 24.24
C LYS A 214 -5.44 -62.68 24.58
N LYS A 215 -5.74 -63.40 25.66
CA LYS A 215 -7.13 -63.64 26.11
C LYS A 215 -7.67 -62.52 27.00
N GLU A 216 -6.77 -61.74 27.60
CA GLU A 216 -7.10 -60.60 28.47
C GLU A 216 -7.34 -59.29 27.69
N LEU A 217 -6.99 -59.26 26.39
CA LEU A 217 -7.16 -58.14 25.46
C LEU A 217 -8.30 -58.41 24.47
#